data_AF-A0A530AKC3-F1
#
_entry.id   AF-A0A530AKC3-F1
#
_cell.length_a   1.000
_cell.length_b   1.000
_cell.length_c   1.000
_cell.angle_alpha   90.00
_cell.angle_beta   90.00
_cell.angle_gamma   90.00
#
_symmetry.space_group_name_H-M   'P 1'
#
loop_
_entity.id
_entity.type
_entity.pdbx_description
1 polymer ?
#
loop_
_entity_poly.entity_id
_entity_poly.type
_entity_poly.pdbx_seq_one_letter_code
_entity_poly.pdbx_strand_id
1 'polypeptide(L)'
;MAKTYKAVKISRGSTGWGGPLVIEPTDQRNKVVSVTGGGIHPVAQLIADMTGAQAVDGFKAPPIESEMAVVVVDCGGTARCGVYPRKRIPTVNLTPVGEAGPLAQFITEDIYVSGVKPANVTMADGSEAVTTAGGAAT
;
A
#
# COMPACT_ATOMS: atom_id res chain seq x y z
N MET A 1 19.79 -7.85 -16.35
CA MET A 1 18.48 -8.42 -16.70
C MET A 1 17.43 -7.58 -15.98
N ALA A 2 16.47 -7.00 -16.70
CA ALA A 2 15.41 -6.20 -16.09
C ALA A 2 14.53 -7.11 -15.22
N LYS A 3 14.21 -6.70 -13.99
CA LYS A 3 13.25 -7.44 -13.16
C LYS A 3 11.87 -7.33 -13.81
N THR A 4 11.20 -8.46 -13.99
CA THR A 4 9.79 -8.46 -14.41
C THR A 4 8.92 -8.36 -13.17
N TYR A 5 8.25 -7.24 -12.98
CA TYR A 5 7.26 -7.07 -11.93
C TYR A 5 5.88 -7.51 -12.40
N LYS A 6 5.03 -7.87 -11.44
CA LYS A 6 3.63 -8.24 -11.67
C LYS A 6 2.72 -7.32 -10.88
N ALA A 7 1.52 -7.09 -11.42
CA ALA A 7 0.49 -6.33 -10.73
C ALA A 7 -0.30 -7.22 -9.76
N VAL A 8 -0.57 -6.69 -8.57
CA VAL A 8 -1.49 -7.31 -7.60
C VAL A 8 -2.66 -6.38 -7.31
N LYS A 9 -3.83 -6.97 -7.11
CA LYS A 9 -5.03 -6.31 -6.60
C LYS A 9 -5.12 -6.52 -5.10
N ILE A 10 -5.38 -5.44 -4.38
CA ILE A 10 -5.54 -5.43 -2.93
C ILE A 10 -6.92 -4.86 -2.61
N SER A 11 -7.82 -5.72 -2.16
CA SER A 11 -9.18 -5.33 -1.79
C SER A 11 -9.32 -5.07 -0.30
N ARG A 12 -10.33 -4.29 0.10
CA ARG A 12 -10.63 -4.09 1.53
C ARG A 12 -11.00 -5.39 2.23
N GLY A 13 -10.74 -5.46 3.53
CA GLY A 13 -11.29 -6.51 4.38
C GLY A 13 -12.81 -6.40 4.53
N SER A 14 -13.43 -7.41 5.14
CA SER A 14 -14.89 -7.44 5.36
C SER A 14 -15.44 -6.19 6.05
N THR A 15 -14.71 -5.67 7.04
CA THR A 15 -15.01 -4.43 7.77
C THR A 15 -14.11 -3.27 7.34
N GLY A 16 -13.30 -3.44 6.31
CA GLY A 16 -12.39 -2.43 5.79
C GLY A 16 -13.09 -1.39 4.93
N TRP A 17 -12.32 -0.41 4.48
CA TRP A 17 -12.76 0.75 3.68
C TRP A 17 -11.82 1.01 2.49
N GLY A 18 -12.31 1.68 1.46
CA GLY A 18 -11.55 2.09 0.28
C GLY A 18 -11.14 0.94 -0.64
N GLY A 19 -10.23 1.25 -1.56
CA GLY A 19 -9.77 0.33 -2.61
C GLY A 19 -10.90 -0.14 -3.55
N PRO A 20 -10.64 -1.17 -4.37
CA PRO A 20 -9.38 -1.92 -4.43
C PRO A 20 -8.23 -1.08 -4.99
N LEU A 21 -7.00 -1.39 -4.56
CA LEU A 21 -5.78 -0.80 -5.12
C LEU A 21 -5.09 -1.84 -6.00
N VAL A 22 -4.59 -1.41 -7.16
CA VAL A 22 -3.76 -2.25 -8.03
C VAL A 22 -2.32 -1.75 -7.94
N ILE A 23 -1.43 -2.58 -7.40
CA ILE A 23 -0.02 -2.23 -7.21
C ILE A 23 0.80 -2.98 -8.25
N GLU A 24 1.39 -2.24 -9.17
CA GLU A 24 2.37 -2.73 -10.14
C GLU A 24 3.71 -2.03 -9.89
N PRO A 25 4.67 -2.69 -9.24
CA PRO A 25 5.97 -2.12 -8.98
C PRO A 25 6.77 -1.88 -10.27
N THR A 26 7.73 -0.96 -10.18
CA THR A 26 8.69 -0.68 -11.25
C THR A 26 10.11 -0.73 -10.70
N ASP A 27 11.13 -0.71 -11.55
CA ASP A 27 12.52 -0.69 -11.08
C ASP A 27 12.84 0.51 -10.18
N GLN A 28 12.16 1.63 -10.39
CA GLN A 28 12.27 2.81 -9.52
C GLN A 28 11.44 2.65 -8.24
N ARG A 29 10.19 2.17 -8.36
CA ARG A 29 9.25 1.99 -7.25
C ARG A 29 9.06 0.51 -6.96
N ASN A 30 10.04 -0.12 -6.32
CA ASN A 30 10.02 -1.56 -6.01
C ASN A 30 10.01 -1.87 -4.51
N LYS A 31 9.75 -0.89 -3.64
CA LYS A 31 9.70 -1.11 -2.19
C LYS A 31 8.28 -1.25 -1.69
N VAL A 32 8.00 -2.39 -1.03
CA VAL A 32 6.81 -2.60 -0.22
C VAL A 32 7.21 -2.33 1.23
N VAL A 33 6.76 -1.21 1.78
CA VAL A 33 7.24 -0.74 3.08
C VAL A 33 6.31 -1.22 4.18
N SER A 34 6.84 -2.00 5.13
CA SER A 34 6.11 -2.43 6.33
C SER A 34 6.32 -1.42 7.46
N VAL A 35 5.25 -0.77 7.90
CA VAL A 35 5.23 0.21 9.00
C VAL A 35 4.22 -0.26 10.05
N THR A 36 4.54 -1.40 10.67
CA THR A 36 3.65 -2.16 11.56
C THR A 36 4.22 -2.37 12.97
N GLY A 37 5.16 -1.53 13.41
CA GLY A 37 5.82 -1.67 14.72
C GLY A 37 7.16 -2.43 14.70
N GLY A 38 7.71 -2.69 13.51
CA GLY A 38 8.99 -3.37 13.30
C GLY A 38 8.84 -4.72 12.61
N GLY A 39 9.88 -5.14 11.90
CA GLY A 39 9.86 -6.33 11.04
C GLY A 39 9.00 -6.16 9.79
N ILE A 40 8.87 -7.25 9.04
CA ILE A 40 8.06 -7.29 7.81
C ILE A 40 6.77 -8.04 8.12
N HIS A 41 5.63 -7.35 8.00
CA HIS A 41 4.33 -7.98 8.20
C HIS A 41 4.01 -8.96 7.05
N PRO A 42 3.32 -10.09 7.30
CA PRO A 42 3.00 -11.09 6.26
C PRO A 42 2.28 -10.52 5.04
N VAL A 43 1.44 -9.51 5.20
CA VAL A 43 0.79 -8.82 4.05
C VAL A 43 1.82 -8.09 3.19
N ALA A 44 2.78 -7.39 3.80
CA ALA A 44 3.86 -6.72 3.06
C ALA A 44 4.75 -7.73 2.34
N GLN A 45 5.11 -8.83 3.02
CA GLN A 45 5.89 -9.89 2.41
C GLN A 45 5.16 -10.53 1.23
N LEU A 46 3.87 -10.86 1.39
CA LEU A 46 3.05 -11.45 0.34
C LEU A 46 2.96 -10.57 -0.90
N ILE A 47 2.75 -9.26 -0.73
CA ILE A 47 2.73 -8.31 -1.84
C ILE A 47 4.09 -8.31 -2.56
N ALA A 48 5.19 -8.29 -1.82
CA ALA A 48 6.54 -8.33 -2.40
C ALA A 48 6.76 -9.63 -3.20
N ASP A 49 6.41 -10.79 -2.64
CA ASP A 49 6.59 -12.09 -3.26
C ASP A 49 5.76 -12.23 -4.55
N MET A 50 4.51 -11.75 -4.53
CA MET A 50 3.61 -11.83 -5.69
C MET A 50 4.02 -10.86 -6.80
N THR A 51 4.49 -9.67 -6.45
CA THR A 51 4.84 -8.62 -7.42
C THR A 51 6.28 -8.70 -7.91
N GLY A 52 7.18 -9.39 -7.21
CA GLY A 52 8.63 -9.36 -7.46
C GLY A 52 9.35 -8.16 -6.84
N ALA A 53 8.64 -7.35 -6.05
CA ALA A 53 9.19 -6.23 -5.29
C ALA A 53 10.00 -6.68 -4.07
N GLN A 54 10.57 -5.72 -3.34
CA GLN A 54 11.29 -5.96 -2.10
C GLN A 54 10.50 -5.42 -0.91
N ALA A 55 10.19 -6.31 0.04
CA ALA A 55 9.66 -5.88 1.33
C ALA A 55 10.78 -5.28 2.21
N VAL A 56 10.50 -4.15 2.84
CA VAL A 56 11.44 -3.45 3.74
C VAL A 56 10.75 -3.03 5.03
N ASP A 57 11.49 -3.04 6.13
CA ASP A 57 11.03 -2.51 7.42
C ASP A 57 11.23 -0.98 7.45
N GLY A 58 10.10 -0.25 7.39
CA GLY A 58 10.10 1.21 7.39
C GLY A 58 10.50 1.85 8.72
N PHE A 59 10.55 1.10 9.82
CA PHE A 59 11.07 1.60 11.11
C PHE A 59 12.59 1.50 11.20
N LYS A 60 13.21 0.52 10.53
CA LYS A 60 14.66 0.29 10.59
C LYS A 60 15.42 1.11 9.55
N ALA A 61 14.94 1.15 8.32
CA ALA A 61 15.57 1.87 7.22
C ALA A 61 14.50 2.33 6.22
N PRO A 62 13.80 3.45 6.50
CA PRO A 62 12.77 3.95 5.61
C PRO A 62 13.38 4.32 4.25
N PRO A 63 12.90 3.76 3.14
CA PRO A 63 13.35 4.17 1.81
C PRO A 63 12.86 5.58 1.50
N ILE A 64 13.40 6.19 0.44
CA ILE A 64 12.87 7.45 -0.07
C ILE A 64 11.50 7.23 -0.72
N GLU A 65 10.67 8.27 -0.70
CA GLU A 65 9.27 8.19 -1.17
C GLU A 65 9.13 7.79 -2.63
N SER A 66 10.09 8.18 -3.47
CA SER A 66 10.13 7.83 -4.89
C SER A 66 10.43 6.35 -5.14
N GLU A 67 10.85 5.58 -4.13
CA GLU A 67 11.10 4.14 -4.22
C GLU A 67 9.91 3.30 -3.74
N MET A 68 8.94 3.93 -3.07
CA MET A 68 7.81 3.23 -2.48
C MET A 68 6.77 2.91 -3.56
N ALA A 69 6.48 1.61 -3.72
CA ALA A 69 5.35 1.11 -4.50
C ALA A 69 4.06 1.18 -3.69
N VAL A 70 4.13 0.74 -2.43
CA VAL A 70 3.00 0.70 -1.50
C VAL A 70 3.53 0.63 -0.07
N VAL A 71 2.78 1.22 0.87
CA VAL A 71 3.09 1.18 2.31
C VAL A 71 2.01 0.42 3.05
N VAL A 72 2.41 -0.60 3.81
CA VAL A 72 1.55 -1.37 4.70
C VAL A 72 1.68 -0.81 6.11
N VAL A 73 0.57 -0.34 6.69
CA VAL A 73 0.54 0.26 8.02
C VAL A 73 -0.36 -0.53 8.96
N ASP A 74 -0.06 -0.46 10.26
CA ASP A 74 -1.00 -0.84 11.32
C ASP A 74 -1.36 0.41 12.12
N CYS A 75 -2.53 0.98 11.85
CA CYS A 75 -2.90 2.27 12.39
C CYS A 75 -4.40 2.37 12.67
N GLY A 76 -4.76 2.51 13.95
CA GLY A 76 -6.13 2.70 14.42
C GLY A 76 -6.72 4.10 14.18
N GLY A 77 -6.40 4.76 13.07
CA GLY A 77 -7.02 6.05 12.69
C GLY A 77 -6.29 7.31 13.17
N THR A 78 -4.99 7.21 13.44
CA THR A 78 -4.14 8.35 13.80
C THR A 78 -3.32 8.82 12.59
N ALA A 79 -2.13 9.38 12.78
CA ALA A 79 -1.37 10.04 11.73
C ALA A 79 -1.03 9.12 10.53
N ARG A 80 -0.64 7.85 10.77
CA ARG A 80 -0.10 6.98 9.70
C ARG A 80 -1.13 6.65 8.61
N CYS A 81 -2.42 6.69 8.92
CA CYS A 81 -3.47 6.49 7.91
C CYS A 81 -3.43 7.56 6.81
N GLY A 82 -3.02 8.79 7.12
CA GLY A 82 -3.06 9.91 6.17
C GLY A 82 -1.70 10.46 5.72
N VAL A 83 -0.58 10.15 6.40
CA VAL A 83 0.74 10.70 6.01
C VAL A 83 1.20 10.25 4.61
N TYR A 84 0.93 9.01 4.23
CA TYR A 84 1.31 8.45 2.93
C TYR A 84 0.29 8.79 1.84
N PRO A 85 -1.03 8.71 2.08
CA PRO A 85 -2.03 9.21 1.13
C PRO A 85 -1.87 10.70 0.80
N ARG A 86 -1.49 11.54 1.77
CA ARG A 86 -1.18 12.96 1.54
C ARG A 86 -0.07 13.16 0.50
N LYS A 87 0.87 12.22 0.43
CA LYS A 87 1.98 12.19 -0.54
C LYS A 87 1.62 11.42 -1.81
N ARG A 88 0.35 11.03 -1.96
CA ARG A 88 -0.16 10.17 -3.03
C ARG A 88 0.61 8.85 -3.12
N ILE A 89 0.95 8.24 -1.98
CA ILE A 89 1.59 6.92 -1.93
C ILE A 89 0.52 5.88 -1.55
N PRO A 90 0.33 4.80 -2.33
CA PRO A 90 -0.65 3.76 -2.05
C PRO A 90 -0.45 3.20 -0.65
N THR A 91 -1.54 3.13 0.12
CA THR A 91 -1.49 2.79 1.53
C THR A 91 -2.47 1.68 1.86
N VAL A 92 -1.95 0.62 2.46
CA VAL A 92 -2.69 -0.57 2.88
C VAL A 92 -2.69 -0.61 4.40
N ASN A 93 -3.84 -0.40 5.03
CA ASN A 93 -3.97 -0.49 6.48
C ASN A 93 -4.49 -1.87 6.89
N LEU A 94 -3.81 -2.48 7.86
CA LEU A 94 -4.23 -3.75 8.45
C LEU A 94 -5.44 -3.55 9.37
N THR A 95 -5.51 -2.40 10.04
CA THR A 95 -6.66 -2.04 10.88
C THR A 95 -7.84 -1.58 9.98
N PRO A 96 -9.09 -2.03 10.22
CA PRO A 96 -10.26 -1.62 9.44
C PRO A 96 -10.72 -0.20 9.79
N VAL A 97 -9.98 0.80 9.31
CA VAL A 97 -10.28 2.23 9.52
C VAL A 97 -10.40 2.94 8.18
N GLY A 98 -11.46 3.72 7.99
CA GLY A 98 -11.67 4.57 6.80
C GLY A 98 -11.07 5.97 6.96
N GLU A 99 -11.76 6.98 6.43
CA GLU A 99 -11.40 8.39 6.61
C GLU A 99 -11.51 8.81 8.09
N ALA A 100 -10.38 8.83 8.79
CA ALA A 100 -10.33 9.15 10.22
C ALA A 100 -9.09 9.96 10.59
N GLY A 101 -9.21 10.73 11.67
CA GLY A 101 -8.13 11.52 12.25
C GLY A 101 -7.86 12.84 11.50
N PRO A 102 -6.79 13.56 11.88
CA PRO A 102 -6.52 14.93 11.40
C PRO A 102 -6.16 15.02 9.91
N LEU A 103 -5.86 13.88 9.27
CA LEU A 103 -5.49 13.79 7.85
C LEU A 103 -6.56 13.06 7.01
N ALA A 104 -7.79 12.93 7.53
CA ALA A 104 -8.91 12.22 6.87
C ALA A 104 -9.13 12.65 5.41
N GLN A 105 -9.02 13.95 5.10
CA GLN A 105 -9.18 14.50 3.76
C GLN A 105 -8.25 13.92 2.69
N PHE A 106 -7.14 13.29 3.08
CA PHE A 106 -6.20 12.65 2.16
C PHE A 106 -6.45 11.14 2.01
N ILE A 107 -7.28 10.56 2.87
CA ILE A 107 -7.62 9.13 2.88
C ILE A 107 -8.77 8.91 1.90
N THR A 108 -8.44 8.75 0.63
CA THR A 108 -9.41 8.55 -0.46
C THR A 108 -9.36 7.11 -0.97
N GLU A 109 -10.48 6.62 -1.51
CA GLU A 109 -10.62 5.22 -1.94
C GLU A 109 -9.62 4.81 -3.03
N ASP A 110 -9.16 5.77 -3.84
CA ASP A 110 -8.23 5.55 -4.94
C ASP A 110 -6.76 5.33 -4.49
N ILE A 111 -6.42 5.62 -3.24
CA ILE A 111 -5.03 5.54 -2.74
C ILE A 111 -4.91 4.80 -1.40
N TYR A 112 -6.03 4.49 -0.77
CA TYR A 112 -6.07 3.88 0.53
C TYR A 112 -7.07 2.73 0.59
N VAL A 113 -6.64 1.63 1.20
CA VAL A 113 -7.47 0.45 1.47
C VAL A 113 -7.19 -0.07 2.87
N SER A 114 -8.21 -0.52 3.58
CA SER A 114 -8.06 -0.94 4.98
C SER A 114 -8.70 -2.28 5.34
N GLY A 115 -8.39 -2.76 6.54
CA GLY A 115 -8.82 -4.07 7.04
C GLY A 115 -8.18 -5.24 6.28
N VAL A 116 -7.07 -5.00 5.59
CA VAL A 116 -6.49 -5.95 4.64
C VAL A 116 -5.84 -7.13 5.36
N LYS A 117 -6.20 -8.34 4.92
CA LYS A 117 -5.60 -9.61 5.32
C LYS A 117 -4.90 -10.25 4.12
N PRO A 118 -4.05 -11.28 4.32
CA PRO A 118 -3.41 -12.00 3.21
C PRO A 118 -4.40 -12.49 2.13
N ALA A 119 -5.60 -12.93 2.54
CA ALA A 119 -6.65 -13.39 1.63
C ALA A 119 -7.25 -12.29 0.73
N ASN A 120 -6.97 -11.02 1.00
CA ASN A 120 -7.45 -9.89 0.19
C ASN A 120 -6.46 -9.45 -0.89
N VAL A 121 -5.29 -10.10 -0.98
CA VAL A 121 -4.26 -9.82 -1.99
C VAL A 121 -4.33 -10.91 -3.06
N THR A 122 -4.62 -10.53 -4.29
CA THR A 122 -4.72 -11.42 -5.44
C THR A 122 -3.90 -10.88 -6.61
N MET A 123 -3.55 -11.73 -7.59
CA MET A 123 -2.99 -11.22 -8.85
C MET A 123 -4.02 -10.31 -9.52
N ALA A 124 -3.55 -9.22 -10.13
CA ALA A 124 -4.41 -8.39 -10.96
C ALA A 124 -4.72 -9.12 -12.27
N ASP A 125 -5.94 -8.96 -12.77
CA ASP A 125 -6.42 -9.55 -14.03
C ASP A 125 -6.45 -8.53 -15.19
N GLY A 126 -6.03 -7.30 -14.93
CA GLY A 126 -6.03 -6.18 -15.89
C GLY A 126 -7.37 -5.45 -16.03
N SER A 127 -8.39 -5.78 -15.21
CA SER A 127 -9.69 -5.10 -15.23
C SER A 127 -9.68 -3.71 -14.59
N GLU A 128 -8.74 -3.46 -13.68
CA GLU A 128 -8.63 -2.22 -12.91
C GLU A 128 -7.33 -1.50 -13.25
N ALA A 129 -7.38 -0.16 -13.24
CA ALA A 129 -6.20 0.66 -13.51
C ALA A 129 -5.18 0.57 -12.36
N VAL A 130 -3.89 0.59 -12.72
CA VAL A 130 -2.79 0.62 -11.75
C VAL A 130 -2.88 1.87 -10.87
N THR A 131 -2.90 1.66 -9.57
CA THR A 131 -2.79 2.73 -8.57
C THR A 131 -1.37 3.27 -8.59
N THR A 132 -1.21 4.46 -9.18
CA THR A 132 0.11 5.10 -9.32
C THR A 132 0.40 6.04 -8.16
N ALA A 133 1.59 5.87 -7.59
CA ALA A 133 2.10 6.78 -6.58
C ALA A 133 2.59 8.10 -7.21
N GLY A 134 2.15 9.25 -6.70
CA GLY A 134 2.63 10.57 -7.14
C GLY A 134 1.90 11.19 -8.33
N GLY A 135 0.73 10.68 -8.73
CA GLY A 135 -0.17 11.40 -9.63
C GLY A 135 -0.72 12.62 -8.90
N ALA A 136 -0.29 13.83 -9.29
CA ALA A 136 -1.01 15.04 -8.99
C ALA A 136 -2.43 14.86 -9.55
N ALA A 137 -3.45 15.05 -8.71
CA ALA A 137 -4.79 15.26 -9.22
C ALA A 137 -4.72 16.50 -10.13
N THR A 138 -4.82 16.30 -11.45
CA THR A 138 -5.14 17.38 -12.39
C THR A 138 -6.56 17.84 -12.18
#